data_AF-A0A448Z8C4-F1
#
_entry.id   AF-A0A448Z8C4-F1
#
_cell.length_a   1.000
_cell.length_b   1.000
_cell.length_c   1.000
_cell.angle_alpha   90.00
_cell.angle_beta   90.00
_cell.angle_gamma   90.00
#
_symmetry.space_group_name_H-M   'P 1'
#
loop_
_entity.id
_entity.type
_entity.pdbx_description
1 polymer ?
#
loop_
_entity_poly.entity_id
_entity_poly.type
_entity_poly.pdbx_seq_one_letter_code
_entity_poly.pdbx_strand_id
1 'polypeptide(L)'
;MYPFLKLEHPSKSDNSEDGDGQSFPQSHDDYIVSNIVKRLESSTRKVAPFIVRLNELGTFGGKRRGVLWLHPDSGDTVLLNKFDGSNETHRQPSPLIELQQSLEEAFPMCKDQSQKGGFTPHMTLSHFPSLEEALQAKESMESSSNPISSSSGLEFVLDRIYLLERKGDSGQFLRVAEIALGDRCDASNSPSSTANEKNIDSSTQGTALTETKIFDPPQAFPDMPSHEEEWVYQERMAMKSRRRNSRKLGGGRGRQRTPGVPRIPDTPEVIAQKRAERKAKRERLLREQNENEL
;
A
#
# COMPACT_ATOMS: atom_id res chain seq x y z
N MET A 1 1.61 3.37 7.03
CA MET A 1 1.69 4.84 6.86
C MET A 1 1.95 4.99 5.39
N TYR A 2 1.06 5.64 4.64
CA TYR A 2 1.32 5.84 3.21
C TYR A 2 2.47 6.85 3.08
N PRO A 3 3.38 6.68 2.12
CA PRO A 3 4.39 7.69 1.87
C PRO A 3 3.68 8.95 1.37
N PHE A 4 3.48 9.91 2.26
CA PHE A 4 3.00 11.23 1.86
C PHE A 4 4.19 12.00 1.31
N LEU A 5 4.10 12.43 0.06
CA LEU A 5 5.01 13.43 -0.49
C LEU A 5 4.78 14.71 0.31
N LYS A 6 5.65 14.99 1.28
CA LYS A 6 5.67 16.29 1.94
C LYS A 6 6.18 17.28 0.93
N LEU A 7 5.26 18.09 0.40
CA LEU A 7 5.63 19.26 -0.37
C LEU A 7 6.18 20.27 0.63
N GLU A 8 7.49 20.47 0.61
CA GLU A 8 8.09 21.56 1.37
C GLU A 8 7.66 22.85 0.70
N HIS A 9 6.71 23.57 1.31
CA HIS A 9 6.40 24.93 0.87
C HIS A 9 7.63 25.80 1.17
N PRO A 10 8.26 26.43 0.17
CA PRO A 10 9.30 27.40 0.42
C PRO A 10 8.68 28.51 1.28
N SER A 11 9.34 28.82 2.38
CA SER A 11 8.92 29.89 3.29
C SER A 11 8.75 31.17 2.48
N LYS A 12 7.52 31.70 2.42
CA LYS A 12 7.23 33.01 1.81
C LYS A 12 8.23 34.01 2.36
N SER A 13 9.16 34.44 1.51
CA SER A 13 9.98 35.61 1.79
C SER A 13 9.10 36.82 1.53
N ASP A 14 8.66 37.49 2.60
CA ASP A 14 8.01 38.79 2.55
C ASP A 14 8.97 39.77 1.87
N ASN A 15 8.73 40.15 0.61
CA ASN A 15 9.40 41.30 0.03
C ASN A 15 8.58 41.95 -1.10
N SER A 16 8.37 43.26 -0.86
CA SER A 16 8.16 44.38 -1.78
C SER A 16 6.97 44.34 -2.74
N GLU A 17 5.99 45.16 -2.38
CA GLU A 17 5.07 45.89 -3.25
C GLU A 17 5.90 46.79 -4.18
N ASP A 18 5.74 46.63 -5.51
CA ASP A 18 5.75 47.69 -6.55
C ASP A 18 6.11 47.07 -7.92
N GLY A 19 5.17 47.13 -8.87
CA GLY A 19 5.50 47.08 -10.30
C GLY A 19 4.84 46.00 -11.15
N ASP A 20 3.90 46.46 -11.98
CA ASP A 20 3.65 46.05 -13.36
C ASP A 20 3.33 44.57 -13.69
N GLY A 21 2.03 44.25 -13.68
CA GLY A 21 1.28 43.64 -14.80
C GLY A 21 1.77 42.37 -15.51
N GLN A 22 2.87 41.73 -15.08
CA GLN A 22 3.29 40.44 -15.62
C GLN A 22 2.36 39.37 -15.09
N SER A 23 1.80 38.57 -16.00
CA SER A 23 1.02 37.37 -15.69
C SER A 23 1.75 36.60 -14.60
N PHE A 24 1.18 36.59 -13.39
CA PHE A 24 1.77 35.97 -12.22
C PHE A 24 2.18 34.54 -12.56
N PRO A 25 3.36 34.09 -12.11
CA PRO A 25 3.82 32.74 -12.35
C PRO A 25 2.73 31.76 -11.88
N GLN A 26 2.52 30.71 -12.70
CA GLN A 26 1.84 29.47 -12.34
C GLN A 26 2.04 29.21 -10.85
N SER A 27 0.97 28.93 -10.11
CA SER A 27 1.05 28.86 -8.65
C SER A 27 2.16 27.88 -8.26
N HIS A 28 2.86 28.15 -7.16
CA HIS A 28 3.98 27.30 -6.74
C HIS A 28 3.57 25.82 -6.63
N ASP A 29 2.31 25.59 -6.25
CA ASP A 29 1.72 24.27 -6.16
C ASP A 29 1.59 23.60 -7.55
N ASP A 30 1.22 24.35 -8.60
CA ASP A 30 1.16 23.84 -9.98
C ASP A 30 2.54 23.39 -10.48
N TYR A 31 3.58 24.15 -10.15
CA TYR A 31 4.96 23.79 -10.51
C TYR A 31 5.40 22.49 -9.82
N ILE A 32 5.07 22.33 -8.54
CA ILE A 32 5.38 21.12 -7.78
C ILE A 32 4.64 19.91 -8.38
N VAL A 33 3.33 20.03 -8.59
CA VAL A 33 2.51 18.94 -9.15
C VAL A 33 3.02 18.55 -10.53
N SER A 34 3.32 19.52 -11.39
CA SER A 34 3.89 19.26 -12.73
C SER A 34 5.20 18.47 -12.65
N ASN A 35 6.10 18.82 -11.73
CA ASN A 35 7.37 18.10 -11.57
C ASN A 35 7.17 16.66 -11.05
N ILE A 36 6.24 16.45 -10.12
CA ILE A 36 5.91 15.12 -9.61
C ILE A 36 5.33 14.26 -10.73
N VAL A 37 4.37 14.79 -11.48
CA VAL A 37 3.74 14.10 -12.61
C VAL A 37 4.78 13.71 -13.66
N LYS A 38 5.64 14.63 -14.09
CA LYS A 38 6.71 14.34 -15.07
C LYS A 38 7.65 13.21 -14.62
N ARG A 39 7.99 13.15 -13.33
CA ARG A 39 8.82 12.07 -12.76
C ARG A 39 8.06 10.75 -12.75
N LEU A 40 6.80 10.77 -12.33
CA LEU A 40 5.95 9.59 -12.35
C LEU A 40 5.82 9.04 -13.77
N GLU A 41 5.50 9.87 -14.76
CA GLU A 41 5.43 9.49 -16.17
C GLU A 41 6.73 8.84 -16.67
N SER A 42 7.87 9.44 -16.34
CA SER A 42 9.18 8.92 -16.75
C SER A 42 9.47 7.54 -16.15
N SER A 43 9.01 7.29 -14.92
CA SER A 43 9.18 6.00 -14.24
C SER A 43 8.15 4.96 -14.68
N THR A 44 6.89 5.33 -14.85
CA THR A 44 5.81 4.39 -15.25
C THR A 44 5.94 3.93 -16.68
N ARG A 45 6.50 4.78 -17.58
CA ARG A 45 6.77 4.40 -18.98
C ARG A 45 7.75 3.24 -19.13
N LYS A 46 8.49 2.88 -18.08
CA LYS A 46 9.42 1.74 -18.08
C LYS A 46 8.70 0.41 -17.88
N VAL A 47 7.47 0.43 -17.35
CA VAL A 47 6.69 -0.75 -17.02
C VAL A 47 5.50 -0.84 -17.94
N ALA A 48 5.32 -1.98 -18.60
CA ALA A 48 4.16 -2.21 -19.45
C ALA A 48 2.90 -2.52 -18.64
N PRO A 49 1.68 -2.25 -19.16
CA PRO A 49 0.45 -2.80 -18.60
C PRO A 49 0.54 -4.29 -18.34
N PHE A 50 0.01 -4.71 -17.19
CA PHE A 50 0.04 -6.09 -16.76
C PHE A 50 -1.26 -6.50 -16.08
N ILE A 51 -1.50 -7.80 -16.01
CA ILE A 51 -2.67 -8.37 -15.36
C ILE A 51 -2.41 -8.47 -13.86
N VAL A 52 -3.41 -8.10 -13.06
CA VAL A 52 -3.43 -8.28 -11.61
C VAL A 52 -4.56 -9.22 -11.24
N ARG A 53 -4.25 -10.24 -10.44
CA ARG A 53 -5.19 -11.22 -9.88
C ARG A 53 -5.29 -11.04 -8.38
N LEU A 54 -6.51 -11.07 -7.85
CA LEU A 54 -6.80 -11.01 -6.42
C LEU A 54 -7.37 -12.36 -5.97
N ASN A 55 -6.49 -13.26 -5.55
CA ASN A 55 -6.81 -14.67 -5.33
C ASN A 55 -6.45 -15.20 -3.94
N GLU A 56 -5.67 -14.46 -3.14
CA GLU A 56 -5.24 -14.92 -1.82
C GLU A 56 -5.65 -13.93 -0.73
N LEU A 57 -6.33 -14.44 0.30
CA LEU A 57 -6.62 -13.69 1.52
C LEU A 57 -5.47 -13.83 2.51
N GLY A 58 -5.08 -12.70 3.10
CA GLY A 58 -4.08 -12.65 4.15
C GLY A 58 -4.56 -11.87 5.36
N THR A 59 -3.85 -12.07 6.48
CA THR A 59 -4.04 -11.24 7.68
C THR A 59 -2.71 -10.73 8.21
N PHE A 60 -2.72 -9.58 8.86
CA PHE A 60 -1.62 -9.14 9.71
C PHE A 60 -2.13 -8.31 10.87
N GLY A 61 -1.37 -8.25 11.97
CA GLY A 61 -1.79 -7.53 13.15
C GLY A 61 -1.23 -8.08 14.46
N GLY A 62 -1.97 -7.87 15.54
CA GLY A 62 -1.68 -8.42 16.85
C GLY A 62 -2.89 -8.27 17.78
N LYS A 63 -2.64 -8.25 19.09
CA LYS A 63 -3.70 -8.26 20.12
C LYS A 63 -4.67 -7.07 20.12
N ARG A 64 -4.36 -6.00 19.37
CA ARG A 64 -5.12 -4.73 19.39
C ARG A 64 -5.47 -4.21 18.00
N ARG A 65 -5.18 -4.99 16.96
CA ARG A 65 -5.46 -4.67 15.57
C ARG A 65 -5.33 -5.94 14.75
N GLY A 66 -6.36 -6.29 14.00
CA GLY A 66 -6.27 -7.18 12.86
C GLY A 66 -6.51 -6.41 11.57
N VAL A 67 -5.93 -6.89 10.48
CA VAL A 67 -6.21 -6.41 9.13
C VAL A 67 -6.44 -7.64 8.27
N LEU A 68 -7.55 -7.63 7.53
CA LEU A 68 -7.83 -8.59 6.47
C LEU A 68 -7.52 -7.90 5.13
N TRP A 69 -6.81 -8.60 4.26
CA TRP A 69 -6.36 -8.04 2.99
C TRP A 69 -6.34 -9.11 1.89
N LEU A 70 -6.35 -8.66 0.63
CA LEU A 70 -6.15 -9.49 -0.56
C LEU A 70 -4.77 -9.27 -1.15
N HIS A 71 -4.11 -10.34 -1.57
CA HIS A 71 -2.84 -10.28 -2.29
C HIS A 71 -3.11 -9.99 -3.78
N PRO A 72 -2.62 -8.87 -4.33
CA PRO A 72 -2.53 -8.68 -5.77
C PRO A 72 -1.32 -9.45 -6.32
N ASP A 73 -1.58 -10.55 -6.99
CA ASP A 73 -0.58 -11.27 -7.78
C ASP A 73 -0.52 -10.68 -9.18
N SER A 74 0.67 -10.28 -9.60
CA SER A 74 0.95 -9.82 -10.96
C SER A 74 1.95 -10.72 -11.68
N GLY A 75 2.35 -11.84 -11.05
CA GLY A 75 3.25 -12.78 -11.67
C GLY A 75 2.55 -13.46 -12.84
N ASP A 76 3.25 -13.57 -13.97
CA ASP A 76 2.83 -14.53 -14.99
C ASP A 76 2.95 -15.92 -14.37
N THR A 77 1.82 -16.50 -13.97
CA THR A 77 1.67 -17.93 -13.73
C THR A 77 1.78 -18.73 -15.05
N VAL A 78 2.47 -18.19 -16.07
CA VAL A 78 3.00 -19.02 -17.12
C VAL A 78 4.14 -19.78 -16.48
N LEU A 79 3.80 -20.98 -16.03
CA LEU A 79 4.71 -22.10 -15.81
C LEU A 79 5.48 -22.36 -17.11
N LEU A 80 6.37 -21.43 -17.49
CA LEU A 80 7.49 -21.72 -18.35
C LEU A 80 8.35 -22.67 -17.53
N ASN A 81 7.98 -23.95 -17.63
CA ASN A 81 8.79 -25.11 -17.34
C ASN A 81 10.06 -25.02 -18.20
N LYS A 82 10.94 -24.05 -17.90
CA LYS A 82 12.34 -24.13 -18.28
C LYS A 82 12.95 -25.14 -17.33
N PHE A 83 12.78 -26.38 -17.75
CA PHE A 83 13.40 -27.60 -17.26
C PHE A 83 14.89 -27.55 -17.61
N ASP A 84 15.60 -26.53 -17.13
CA ASP A 84 17.04 -26.41 -17.30
C ASP A 84 17.65 -26.44 -15.90
N GLY A 85 18.38 -27.52 -15.61
CA GLY A 85 18.81 -27.92 -14.27
C GLY A 85 19.90 -27.05 -13.64
N SER A 86 19.86 -25.72 -13.87
CA SER A 86 20.72 -24.77 -13.19
C SER A 86 20.07 -24.32 -11.87
N ASN A 87 20.76 -24.60 -10.76
CA ASN A 87 20.29 -24.37 -9.39
C ASN A 87 20.21 -22.88 -8.97
N GLU A 88 20.37 -21.93 -9.90
CA GLU A 88 20.15 -20.50 -9.65
C GLU A 88 18.94 -20.03 -10.43
N THR A 89 17.76 -20.18 -9.82
CA THR A 89 16.53 -19.58 -10.33
C THR A 89 16.61 -18.07 -10.09
N HIS A 90 17.22 -17.34 -11.03
CA HIS A 90 17.05 -15.89 -11.16
C HIS A 90 15.57 -15.62 -11.44
N ARG A 91 14.78 -15.56 -10.37
CA ARG A 91 13.35 -15.27 -10.45
C ARG A 91 13.22 -13.79 -10.77
N GLN A 92 12.81 -13.48 -12.00
CA GLN A 92 12.51 -12.11 -12.36
C GLN A 92 11.43 -11.56 -11.41
N PRO A 93 11.54 -10.29 -10.99
CA PRO A 93 10.52 -9.66 -10.18
C PRO A 93 9.19 -9.64 -10.94
N SER A 94 8.07 -9.70 -10.21
CA SER A 94 6.78 -9.50 -10.86
C SER A 94 6.63 -8.03 -11.31
N PRO A 95 5.84 -7.74 -12.36
CA PRO A 95 5.60 -6.39 -12.86
C PRO A 95 5.19 -5.37 -11.78
N LEU A 96 4.43 -5.80 -10.76
CA LEU A 96 4.03 -4.93 -9.65
C LEU A 96 5.22 -4.56 -8.74
N ILE A 97 6.15 -5.49 -8.53
CA ILE A 97 7.39 -5.21 -7.80
C ILE A 97 8.32 -4.32 -8.61
N GLU A 98 8.41 -4.55 -9.93
CA GLU A 98 9.17 -3.68 -10.86
C GLU A 98 8.62 -2.24 -10.85
N LEU A 99 7.29 -2.08 -10.92
CA LEU A 99 6.64 -0.78 -10.81
C LEU A 99 6.99 -0.09 -9.49
N GLN A 100 6.90 -0.80 -8.36
CA GLN A 100 7.28 -0.22 -7.06
C GLN A 100 8.75 0.22 -7.03
N GLN A 101 9.67 -0.59 -7.56
CA GLN A 101 11.10 -0.25 -7.61
C GLN A 101 11.33 1.01 -8.45
N SER A 102 10.72 1.10 -9.64
CA SER A 102 10.80 2.27 -10.52
C SER A 102 10.26 3.55 -9.85
N LEU A 103 9.22 3.43 -9.03
CA LEU A 103 8.67 4.53 -8.24
C LEU A 103 9.60 4.93 -7.08
N GLU A 104 10.18 3.98 -6.34
CA GLU A 104 11.15 4.28 -5.26
C GLU A 104 12.44 4.91 -5.79
N GLU A 105 12.85 4.58 -7.02
CA GLU A 105 13.98 5.22 -7.70
C GLU A 105 13.68 6.69 -8.02
N ALA A 106 12.48 7.00 -8.53
CA ALA A 106 12.06 8.38 -8.80
C ALA A 106 11.82 9.19 -7.53
N PHE A 107 11.46 8.52 -6.43
CA PHE A 107 11.17 9.12 -5.13
C PHE A 107 11.96 8.45 -4.00
N PRO A 108 13.29 8.71 -3.89
CA PRO A 108 14.15 8.03 -2.93
C PRO A 108 13.79 8.24 -1.45
N MET A 109 12.98 9.27 -1.15
CA MET A 109 12.43 9.52 0.18
C MET A 109 11.32 8.52 0.58
N CYS A 110 10.81 7.72 -0.37
CA CYS A 110 9.72 6.76 -0.18
C CYS A 110 10.21 5.31 0.00
N LYS A 111 11.41 5.09 0.55
CA LYS A 111 12.03 3.76 0.75
C LYS A 111 11.67 3.08 2.08
N ASP A 112 10.63 3.53 2.77
CA ASP A 112 10.31 3.06 4.12
C ASP A 112 9.86 1.59 4.15
N GLN A 113 9.32 1.09 3.03
CA GLN A 113 8.88 -0.30 2.88
C GLN A 113 10.02 -1.23 2.51
N SER A 114 10.82 -0.89 1.50
CA SER A 114 12.00 -1.69 1.10
C SER A 114 13.03 -1.86 2.22
N GLN A 115 13.19 -0.86 3.09
CA GLN A 115 14.10 -0.93 4.24
C GLN A 115 13.65 -1.89 5.36
N LYS A 116 12.36 -2.27 5.45
CA LYS A 116 11.79 -2.94 6.63
C LYS A 116 11.37 -4.39 6.39
N GLY A 117 11.88 -5.02 5.35
CA GLY A 117 11.53 -6.39 4.98
C GLY A 117 10.90 -6.53 3.59
N GLY A 118 11.04 -5.51 2.75
CA GLY A 118 10.54 -5.53 1.38
C GLY A 118 9.10 -5.01 1.24
N PHE A 119 8.75 -4.69 -0.01
CA PHE A 119 7.39 -4.35 -0.37
C PHE A 119 6.52 -5.60 -0.45
N THR A 120 5.44 -5.64 0.32
CA THR A 120 4.41 -6.68 0.20
C THR A 120 3.13 -6.02 -0.29
N PRO A 121 2.79 -6.16 -1.57
CA PRO A 121 1.59 -5.53 -2.10
C PRO A 121 0.35 -6.21 -1.49
N HIS A 122 -0.62 -5.40 -1.09
CA HIS A 122 -1.86 -5.86 -0.47
C HIS A 122 -2.98 -4.83 -0.68
N MET A 123 -4.21 -5.33 -0.86
CA MET A 123 -5.42 -4.51 -0.85
C MET A 123 -6.16 -4.75 0.47
N THR A 124 -6.22 -3.74 1.34
CA THR A 124 -6.93 -3.87 2.61
C THR A 124 -8.43 -3.98 2.37
N LEU A 125 -9.06 -5.04 2.88
CA LEU A 125 -10.50 -5.21 2.84
C LEU A 125 -11.17 -4.62 4.09
N SER A 126 -10.64 -4.96 5.27
CA SER A 126 -11.22 -4.53 6.53
C SER A 126 -10.21 -4.49 7.68
N HIS A 127 -10.60 -3.82 8.76
CA HIS A 127 -9.86 -3.72 10.00
C HIS A 127 -10.67 -4.33 11.14
N PHE A 128 -9.99 -5.12 11.98
CA PHE A 128 -10.59 -5.80 13.12
C PHE A 128 -9.95 -5.33 14.44
N PRO A 129 -10.68 -5.43 15.57
CA PRO A 129 -10.14 -5.17 16.90
C PRO A 129 -8.91 -6.02 17.26
N SER A 130 -8.82 -7.25 16.73
CA SER A 130 -7.72 -8.18 16.99
C SER A 130 -7.34 -8.99 15.75
N LEU A 131 -6.12 -9.56 15.75
CA LEU A 131 -5.68 -10.50 14.70
C LEU A 131 -6.56 -11.76 14.68
N GLU A 132 -7.00 -12.23 15.83
CA GLU A 132 -7.87 -13.40 15.95
C GLU A 132 -9.21 -13.21 15.24
N GLU A 133 -9.85 -12.05 15.42
CA GLU A 133 -11.08 -11.71 14.69
C GLU A 133 -10.85 -11.58 13.18
N ALA A 134 -9.70 -11.04 12.75
CA ALA A 134 -9.36 -11.00 11.32
C ALA A 134 -9.16 -12.41 10.73
N LEU A 135 -8.61 -13.35 11.51
CA LEU A 135 -8.45 -14.75 11.10
C LEU A 135 -9.80 -15.46 11.00
N GLN A 136 -10.70 -15.26 11.98
CA GLN A 136 -12.06 -15.80 11.92
C GLN A 136 -12.83 -15.27 10.71
N ALA A 137 -12.69 -13.97 10.40
CA ALA A 137 -13.29 -13.38 9.20
C ALA A 137 -12.70 -13.96 7.92
N LYS A 138 -11.37 -14.15 7.86
CA LYS A 138 -10.70 -14.83 6.76
C LYS A 138 -11.29 -16.23 6.54
N GLU A 139 -11.31 -17.06 7.59
CA GLU A 139 -11.82 -18.45 7.53
C GLU A 139 -13.29 -18.50 7.08
N SER A 140 -14.11 -17.56 7.56
CA SER A 140 -15.51 -17.46 7.16
C SER A 140 -15.66 -17.14 5.67
N MET A 141 -14.84 -16.21 5.15
CA MET A 141 -14.84 -15.84 3.72
C MET A 141 -14.32 -16.97 2.82
N GLU A 142 -13.31 -17.72 3.30
CA GLU A 142 -12.75 -18.85 2.56
C GLU A 142 -13.71 -20.04 2.52
N SER A 143 -14.46 -20.27 3.61
CA SER A 143 -15.40 -21.38 3.76
C SER A 143 -16.72 -21.17 3.01
N SER A 144 -17.18 -19.92 2.90
CA SER A 144 -18.29 -19.60 2.00
C SER A 144 -17.85 -19.91 0.56
N SER A 145 -18.76 -20.46 -0.25
CA SER A 145 -18.63 -20.62 -1.70
C SER A 145 -18.64 -19.26 -2.42
N ASN A 146 -17.85 -18.32 -1.90
CA ASN A 146 -17.67 -17.00 -2.43
C ASN A 146 -16.85 -17.07 -3.72
N PRO A 147 -17.10 -16.16 -4.67
CA PRO A 147 -16.34 -16.08 -5.92
C PRO A 147 -14.82 -15.94 -5.72
N ILE A 148 -14.40 -15.42 -4.56
CA ILE A 148 -12.97 -15.26 -4.20
C ILE A 148 -12.29 -16.62 -3.95
N SER A 149 -12.99 -17.58 -3.34
CA SER A 149 -12.51 -18.97 -3.16
C SER A 149 -12.71 -19.83 -4.41
N SER A 150 -13.62 -19.41 -5.29
CA SER A 150 -13.85 -20.06 -6.57
C SER A 150 -12.66 -19.74 -7.48
N SER A 151 -12.14 -20.72 -8.22
CA SER A 151 -10.92 -20.64 -9.04
C SER A 151 -10.88 -19.55 -10.12
N SER A 152 -11.87 -18.67 -10.18
CA SER A 152 -12.01 -17.55 -11.12
C SER A 152 -11.73 -16.20 -10.46
N GLY A 153 -10.70 -16.11 -9.61
CA GLY A 153 -10.38 -14.90 -8.82
C GLY A 153 -10.46 -13.58 -9.61
N LEU A 154 -10.68 -12.47 -8.91
CA LEU A 154 -10.89 -11.17 -9.55
C LEU A 154 -9.62 -10.75 -10.32
N GLU A 155 -9.77 -10.57 -11.64
CA GLU A 155 -8.68 -10.23 -12.55
C GLU A 155 -8.97 -8.92 -13.28
N PHE A 156 -7.97 -8.05 -13.39
CA PHE A 156 -8.06 -6.80 -14.16
C PHE A 156 -6.71 -6.41 -14.75
N VAL A 157 -6.72 -5.61 -15.81
CA VAL A 157 -5.51 -5.02 -16.39
C VAL A 157 -5.17 -3.75 -15.61
N LEU A 158 -3.95 -3.68 -15.08
CA LEU A 158 -3.38 -2.46 -14.52
C LEU A 158 -2.62 -1.76 -15.64
N ASP A 159 -3.20 -0.68 -16.16
CA ASP A 159 -2.66 0.12 -17.25
C ASP A 159 -2.28 1.54 -16.84
N ARG A 160 -2.61 1.94 -15.61
CA ARG A 160 -2.38 3.30 -15.07
C ARG A 160 -2.23 3.31 -13.57
N ILE A 161 -1.63 4.38 -13.06
CA ILE A 161 -1.61 4.74 -11.64
C ILE A 161 -2.26 6.11 -11.42
N TYR A 162 -2.66 6.37 -10.18
CA TYR A 162 -3.26 7.64 -9.78
C TYR A 162 -2.36 8.37 -8.79
N LEU A 163 -2.14 9.67 -9.02
CA LEU A 163 -1.64 10.57 -8.00
C LEU A 163 -2.83 11.07 -7.18
N LEU A 164 -2.83 10.80 -5.88
CA LEU A 164 -3.95 11.12 -4.99
C LEU A 164 -3.56 12.20 -3.98
N GLU A 165 -4.44 13.18 -3.79
CA GLU A 165 -4.38 14.15 -2.69
C GLU A 165 -5.39 13.76 -1.62
N ARG A 166 -5.05 13.99 -0.34
CA ARG A 166 -6.01 13.89 0.76
C ARG A 166 -5.89 15.07 1.70
N LYS A 167 -6.95 15.86 1.83
CA LYS A 167 -7.00 17.02 2.74
C LYS A 167 -7.49 16.58 4.13
N GLY A 168 -6.58 16.55 5.09
CA GLY A 168 -6.85 16.22 6.49
C GLY A 168 -7.15 14.73 6.75
N ASP A 169 -7.31 14.37 8.03
CA ASP A 169 -7.46 12.99 8.50
C ASP A 169 -8.81 12.34 8.13
N SER A 170 -9.79 13.13 7.71
CA SER A 170 -11.14 12.71 7.34
C SER A 170 -11.49 13.07 5.90
N GLY A 171 -10.59 13.68 5.14
CA GLY A 171 -10.83 13.97 3.73
C GLY A 171 -10.91 12.68 2.90
N GLN A 172 -11.65 12.77 1.79
CA GLN A 172 -11.60 11.78 0.72
C GLN A 172 -10.30 11.93 -0.06
N PHE A 173 -9.92 10.87 -0.76
CA PHE A 173 -8.83 10.93 -1.73
C PHE A 173 -9.33 11.55 -3.04
N LEU A 174 -8.68 12.60 -3.50
CA LEU A 174 -8.98 13.23 -4.79
C LEU A 174 -7.89 12.85 -5.79
N ARG A 175 -8.29 12.60 -7.04
CA ARG A 175 -7.39 12.39 -8.17
C ARG A 175 -6.78 13.72 -8.58
N VAL A 176 -5.47 13.81 -8.49
CA VAL A 176 -4.67 14.93 -9.01
C VAL A 176 -4.20 14.62 -10.42
N ALA A 177 -3.81 13.37 -10.67
CA ALA A 177 -3.43 12.93 -12.01
C ALA A 177 -3.72 11.44 -12.23
N GLU A 178 -3.96 11.10 -13.49
CA GLU A 178 -3.98 9.74 -14.04
C GLU A 178 -2.77 9.57 -14.94
N ILE A 179 -1.91 8.60 -14.65
CA ILE A 179 -0.62 8.42 -15.33
C ILE A 179 -0.58 7.01 -15.91
N ALA A 180 -0.49 6.92 -17.23
CA ALA A 180 -0.43 5.64 -17.93
C ALA A 180 0.91 4.91 -17.66
N LEU A 181 0.84 3.58 -17.70
CA LEU A 181 2.00 2.73 -17.86
C LEU A 181 2.51 2.79 -19.32
N GLY A 182 3.76 2.37 -19.55
CA GLY A 182 4.38 2.44 -20.87
C GLY A 182 3.81 1.41 -21.85
N ASP A 183 3.91 1.66 -23.15
CA ASP A 183 3.60 0.61 -24.12
C ASP A 183 4.62 -0.53 -23.99
N ARG A 184 4.20 -1.77 -24.30
CA ARG A 184 5.15 -2.84 -24.64
C ARG A 184 5.85 -2.43 -25.93
N CYS A 185 6.81 -1.52 -25.83
CA CYS A 185 7.78 -1.33 -26.88
C CYS A 185 8.59 -2.60 -26.86
N ASP A 186 8.17 -3.60 -27.65
CA ASP A 186 8.96 -4.77 -27.97
C ASP A 186 10.27 -4.27 -28.59
N ALA A 187 11.26 -4.01 -27.74
CA ALA A 187 12.55 -3.45 -28.12
C ALA A 187 13.34 -4.43 -29.01
N SER A 188 12.80 -5.63 -29.24
CA SER A 188 13.27 -6.60 -30.21
C SER A 188 12.60 -6.38 -31.57
N ASN A 189 13.35 -5.83 -32.52
CA ASN A 189 13.07 -5.72 -33.96
C ASN A 189 12.33 -4.45 -34.41
N SER A 190 12.97 -3.29 -34.24
CA SER A 190 12.95 -2.30 -35.33
C SER A 190 13.99 -2.74 -36.37
N PRO A 191 13.61 -3.45 -37.46
CA PRO A 191 14.49 -3.59 -38.59
C PRO A 191 14.75 -2.17 -39.13
N SER A 192 16.03 -1.85 -39.33
CA SER A 192 16.46 -0.66 -40.05
C SER A 192 15.89 -0.69 -41.47
N SER A 193 14.68 -0.21 -41.66
CA SER A 193 14.04 -0.10 -42.96
C SER A 193 14.21 1.32 -43.47
N THR A 194 15.30 1.46 -44.23
CA THR A 194 15.43 2.42 -45.32
C THR A 194 14.13 2.52 -46.14
N ALA A 195 13.59 3.74 -46.20
CA ALA A 195 12.85 4.35 -47.30
C ALA A 195 11.75 3.51 -48.00
N ASN A 196 10.49 3.78 -47.67
CA ASN A 196 9.46 3.97 -48.69
C ASN A 196 8.24 4.74 -48.13
N GLU A 197 8.18 6.04 -48.41
CA GLU A 197 6.99 6.88 -48.20
C GLU A 197 5.91 6.50 -49.22
N LYS A 198 4.86 5.79 -48.80
CA LYS A 198 3.56 5.83 -49.48
C LYS A 198 2.41 5.80 -48.49
N ASN A 199 1.91 7.01 -48.20
CA ASN A 199 0.51 7.41 -48.11
C ASN A 199 -0.49 6.29 -47.77
N ILE A 200 -0.82 6.15 -46.48
CA ILE A 200 -1.98 5.39 -46.00
C ILE A 200 -2.79 6.29 -45.07
N ASP A 201 -4.06 6.44 -45.43
CA ASP A 201 -5.07 7.28 -44.78
C ASP A 201 -5.21 6.98 -43.29
N SER A 202 -4.92 8.00 -42.48
CA SER A 202 -4.98 8.01 -41.02
C SER A 202 -6.42 8.26 -40.53
N SER A 203 -7.21 7.20 -40.35
CA SER A 203 -8.55 7.32 -39.72
C SER A 203 -8.86 6.25 -38.67
N THR A 204 -7.84 5.62 -38.07
CA THR A 204 -8.06 4.66 -36.98
C THR A 204 -7.94 5.36 -35.62
N GLN A 205 -9.08 5.76 -35.05
CA GLN A 205 -9.26 6.33 -33.71
C GLN A 205 -8.98 5.31 -32.58
N GLY A 206 -7.75 4.80 -32.47
CA GLY A 206 -7.38 3.75 -31.49
C GLY A 206 -6.30 4.12 -30.46
N THR A 207 -5.76 5.35 -30.48
CA THR A 207 -4.47 5.68 -29.82
C THR A 207 -4.58 6.50 -28.52
N ALA A 208 -5.75 6.56 -27.87
CA ALA A 208 -5.98 7.47 -26.73
C ALA A 208 -5.61 6.91 -25.33
N LEU A 209 -4.90 5.79 -25.22
CA LEU A 209 -4.69 5.14 -23.90
C LEU A 209 -3.43 5.58 -23.15
N THR A 210 -2.54 6.37 -23.76
CA THR A 210 -1.21 6.68 -23.18
C THR A 210 -1.06 8.10 -22.61
N GLU A 211 -2.10 8.93 -22.67
CA GLU A 211 -2.00 10.32 -22.22
C GLU A 211 -2.23 10.46 -20.71
N THR A 212 -1.31 11.17 -20.05
CA THR A 212 -1.45 11.56 -18.66
C THR A 212 -2.47 12.68 -18.53
N LYS A 213 -3.43 12.52 -17.63
CA LYS A 213 -4.46 13.52 -17.37
C LYS A 213 -4.23 14.17 -16.02
N ILE A 214 -4.00 15.48 -16.01
CA ILE A 214 -3.92 16.27 -14.77
C ILE A 214 -5.29 16.90 -14.50
N PHE A 215 -5.73 16.85 -13.25
CA PHE A 215 -7.00 17.37 -12.79
C PHE A 215 -6.80 18.64 -11.97
N ASP A 216 -7.27 19.77 -12.48
CA ASP A 216 -7.32 21.04 -11.77
C ASP A 216 -8.74 21.67 -11.93
N PRO A 217 -9.58 21.64 -10.88
CA PRO A 217 -9.29 21.15 -9.54
C PRO A 217 -9.21 19.61 -9.46
N PRO A 218 -8.58 19.04 -8.40
CA PRO A 218 -8.57 17.60 -8.15
C PRO A 218 -9.98 17.00 -8.12
N GLN A 219 -10.16 15.82 -8.72
CA GLN A 219 -11.49 15.21 -8.92
C GLN A 219 -11.73 14.00 -8.01
N ALA A 220 -12.95 13.87 -7.48
CA ALA A 220 -13.37 12.63 -6.84
C ALA A 220 -13.42 11.47 -7.84
N PHE A 221 -13.37 10.23 -7.35
CA PHE A 221 -13.70 9.06 -8.15
C PHE A 221 -15.23 9.03 -8.41
N PRO A 222 -15.69 8.74 -9.64
CA PRO A 222 -17.12 8.77 -9.96
C PRO A 222 -17.97 7.87 -9.05
N ASP A 223 -17.43 6.70 -8.69
CA ASP A 223 -18.14 5.68 -7.90
C ASP A 223 -17.85 5.76 -6.39
N MET A 224 -17.05 6.74 -5.95
CA MET A 224 -16.75 6.89 -4.53
C MET A 224 -17.84 7.72 -3.84
N PRO A 225 -18.42 7.25 -2.72
CA PRO A 225 -19.47 7.98 -2.02
C PRO A 225 -19.03 9.39 -1.62
N SER A 226 -19.89 10.39 -1.85
CA SER A 226 -19.62 11.79 -1.49
C SER A 226 -19.63 12.05 0.03
N HIS A 227 -20.21 11.13 0.80
CA HIS A 227 -20.29 11.18 2.25
C HIS A 227 -19.99 9.80 2.84
N GLU A 228 -19.32 9.78 3.99
CA GLU A 228 -19.15 8.58 4.80
C GLU A 228 -20.52 8.25 5.43
N GLU A 229 -20.98 7.01 5.30
CA GLU A 229 -22.22 6.58 5.96
C GLU A 229 -22.06 6.66 7.49
N GLU A 230 -23.14 7.03 8.19
CA GLU A 230 -23.10 7.34 9.62
C GLU A 230 -22.54 6.17 10.45
N TRP A 231 -22.88 4.93 10.12
CA TRP A 231 -22.34 3.76 10.82
C TRP A 231 -20.83 3.56 10.60
N VAL A 232 -20.31 3.88 9.41
CA VAL A 232 -18.87 3.83 9.10
C VAL A 232 -18.15 4.89 9.93
N TYR A 233 -18.70 6.10 9.98
CA TYR A 233 -18.19 7.18 10.81
C TYR A 233 -18.14 6.78 12.29
N GLN A 234 -19.23 6.22 12.82
CA GLN A 234 -19.32 5.77 14.20
C GLN A 234 -18.29 4.68 14.52
N GLU A 235 -18.14 3.66 13.68
CA GLU A 235 -17.14 2.60 13.89
C GLU A 235 -15.71 3.15 13.79
N ARG A 236 -15.44 4.06 12.85
CA ARG A 236 -14.14 4.75 12.75
C ARG A 236 -13.81 5.54 14.01
N MET A 237 -14.79 6.26 14.57
CA MET A 237 -14.63 7.01 15.81
C MET A 237 -14.46 6.10 17.03
N ALA A 238 -15.21 5.00 17.11
CA ALA A 238 -15.05 3.96 18.12
C ALA A 238 -13.63 3.36 18.06
N MET A 239 -13.14 3.01 16.87
CA MET A 239 -11.79 2.48 16.67
C MET A 239 -10.70 3.48 17.08
N LYS A 240 -10.86 4.78 16.75
CA LYS A 240 -9.96 5.84 17.22
C LYS A 240 -9.97 5.97 18.75
N SER A 241 -11.15 5.89 19.38
CA SER A 241 -11.30 5.94 20.84
C SER A 241 -10.59 4.77 21.53
N ARG A 242 -10.81 3.54 21.04
CA ARG A 242 -10.12 2.31 21.51
C ARG A 242 -8.59 2.49 21.47
N ARG A 243 -8.06 3.04 20.37
CA ARG A 243 -6.61 3.31 20.22
C ARG A 243 -6.10 4.32 21.25
N ARG A 244 -6.82 5.43 21.47
CA ARG A 244 -6.44 6.46 22.46
C ARG A 244 -6.43 5.89 23.88
N ASN A 245 -7.45 5.13 24.27
CA ASN A 245 -7.54 4.54 25.61
C ASN A 245 -6.47 3.48 25.87
N SER A 246 -6.11 2.70 24.84
CA SER A 246 -5.07 1.67 24.95
C SER A 246 -3.67 2.23 25.28
N ARG A 247 -3.40 3.48 24.92
CA ARG A 247 -2.14 4.19 25.23
C ARG A 247 -2.09 4.64 26.68
N LYS A 248 -3.23 5.05 27.26
CA LYS A 248 -3.30 5.48 28.66
C LYS A 248 -3.00 4.33 29.63
N LEU A 249 -3.49 3.14 29.35
CA LEU A 249 -3.27 1.96 30.20
C LEU A 249 -1.86 1.36 30.05
N GLY A 250 -1.20 1.55 28.90
CA GLY A 250 0.17 1.06 28.66
C GLY A 250 1.28 2.05 29.04
N GLY A 251 0.98 3.35 29.11
CA GLY A 251 1.96 4.41 29.37
C GLY A 251 2.22 4.70 30.86
N GLY A 252 1.35 4.23 31.77
CA GLY A 252 1.44 4.53 33.20
C GLY A 252 2.53 3.78 33.98
N ARG A 253 3.28 2.89 33.33
CA ARG A 253 4.51 2.33 33.89
C ARG A 253 5.63 2.44 32.87
N GLY A 254 5.91 3.68 32.47
CA GLY A 254 7.30 4.11 32.43
C GLY A 254 7.92 3.83 33.80
N ARG A 255 8.31 2.58 34.04
CA ARG A 255 9.43 2.27 34.93
C ARG A 255 10.48 3.23 34.43
N GLN A 256 10.78 4.27 35.22
CA GLN A 256 12.01 5.01 35.05
C GLN A 256 13.07 3.93 34.88
N ARG A 257 13.60 3.80 33.66
CA ARG A 257 14.74 2.95 33.42
C ARG A 257 15.83 3.64 34.20
N THR A 258 16.03 3.21 35.44
CA THR A 258 17.22 3.53 36.19
C THR A 258 18.39 3.23 35.26
N PRO A 259 19.24 4.21 34.96
CA PRO A 259 20.41 3.97 34.15
C PRO A 259 21.28 2.94 34.88
N GLY A 260 21.66 1.86 34.20
CA GLY A 260 22.85 1.10 34.57
C GLY A 260 22.75 0.08 35.70
N VAL A 261 21.88 -0.94 35.58
CA VAL A 261 22.25 -2.26 36.13
C VAL A 261 22.20 -3.28 35.00
N PRO A 262 23.34 -3.84 34.57
CA PRO A 262 23.34 -4.94 33.60
C PRO A 262 22.52 -6.08 34.18
N ARG A 263 21.51 -6.53 33.43
CA ARG A 263 20.72 -7.69 33.80
C ARG A 263 21.62 -8.90 33.70
N ILE A 264 22.01 -9.44 34.85
CA ILE A 264 22.62 -10.76 34.92
C ILE A 264 21.58 -11.75 34.35
N PRO A 265 21.92 -12.54 33.32
CA PRO A 265 21.01 -13.53 32.79
C PRO A 265 20.59 -14.49 33.90
N ASP A 266 19.29 -14.79 33.99
CA ASP A 266 18.74 -15.73 34.97
C ASP A 266 19.46 -17.09 34.85
N THR A 267 19.81 -17.71 35.97
CA THR A 267 20.36 -19.07 35.96
C THR A 267 19.30 -20.07 35.48
N PRO A 268 19.69 -21.24 34.93
CA PRO A 268 18.76 -22.28 34.50
C PRO A 268 17.74 -22.69 35.57
N GLU A 269 18.15 -22.67 36.84
CA GLU A 269 17.32 -22.97 38.00
C GLU A 269 16.21 -21.92 38.22
N VAL A 270 16.56 -20.64 38.12
CA VAL A 270 15.59 -19.53 38.20
C VAL A 270 14.58 -19.59 37.04
N ILE A 271 15.04 -19.99 35.85
CA ILE A 271 14.17 -20.19 34.68
C ILE A 271 13.20 -21.36 34.93
N ALA A 272 13.68 -22.47 35.49
CA ALA A 272 12.84 -23.62 35.82
C ALA A 272 11.78 -23.26 36.88
N GLN A 273 12.15 -22.53 37.92
CA GLN A 273 11.23 -22.06 38.95
C GLN A 273 10.15 -21.13 38.38
N LYS A 274 10.55 -20.17 37.53
CA LYS A 274 9.61 -19.28 36.82
C LYS A 274 8.65 -20.05 35.90
N ARG A 275 9.11 -21.15 35.28
CA ARG A 275 8.25 -22.03 34.46
C ARG A 275 7.24 -22.80 35.31
N ALA A 276 7.69 -23.36 36.45
CA ALA A 276 6.84 -24.08 37.38
C ALA A 276 5.74 -23.17 37.96
N GLU A 277 6.10 -21.96 38.37
CA GLU A 277 5.16 -20.97 38.90
C GLU A 277 4.10 -20.57 37.86
N ARG A 278 4.50 -20.35 36.60
CA ARG A 278 3.56 -20.06 35.50
C ARG A 278 2.63 -21.21 35.21
N LYS A 279 3.12 -22.45 35.31
CA LYS A 279 2.31 -23.65 35.14
C LYS A 279 1.26 -23.76 36.26
N ALA A 280 1.68 -23.63 37.51
CA ALA A 280 0.77 -23.64 38.66
C ALA A 280 -0.28 -22.53 38.58
N LYS A 281 0.12 -21.32 38.16
CA LYS A 281 -0.81 -20.20 37.96
C LYS A 281 -1.85 -20.47 36.86
N ARG A 282 -1.44 -21.11 35.76
CA ARG A 282 -2.36 -21.48 34.66
C ARG A 282 -3.35 -22.55 35.11
N GLU A 283 -2.89 -23.54 35.87
CA GLU A 283 -3.74 -24.61 36.40
C GLU A 283 -4.76 -24.08 37.41
N ARG A 284 -4.35 -23.16 38.29
CA ARG A 284 -5.25 -22.48 39.22
C ARG A 284 -6.35 -21.70 38.50
N LEU A 285 -6.00 -20.91 37.49
CA LEU A 285 -6.97 -20.16 36.69
C LEU A 285 -7.97 -21.07 35.97
N LEU A 286 -7.50 -22.21 35.45
CA LEU A 286 -8.37 -23.18 34.79
C LEU A 286 -9.38 -23.79 35.77
N ARG A 287 -8.93 -24.08 37.00
CA ARG A 287 -9.79 -24.60 38.06
C ARG A 287 -10.84 -23.56 38.49
N GLU A 288 -10.44 -22.31 38.68
CA GLU A 288 -11.35 -21.21 39.00
C GLU A 288 -12.38 -20.97 37.87
N GLN A 289 -12.02 -21.20 36.60
CA GLN A 289 -12.97 -21.14 35.48
C GLN A 289 -13.99 -22.28 35.52
N ASN A 290 -13.54 -23.51 35.71
CA ASN A 290 -14.44 -24.67 35.79
C ASN A 290 -15.39 -24.60 37.00
N GLU A 291 -14.94 -24.06 38.13
CA GLU A 291 -15.79 -23.87 39.33
C GLU A 291 -16.87 -22.79 39.13
N ASN A 292 -16.67 -21.83 38.23
CA ASN A 292 -17.66 -20.80 37.91
C ASN A 292 -18.69 -21.23 36.84
N GLU A 293 -18.43 -22.34 36.13
CA GLU A 293 -19.33 -22.89 35.11
C GLU A 293 -20.33 -23.93 35.64
N LEU A 294 -20.21 -24.30 36.92
CA LEU A 294 -21.11 -25.21 37.66
C LEU A 294 -22.12 -24.43 38.51
#